data_AF-A0A836VIG7-F1
#
_entry.id   AF-A0A836VIG7-F1
#
_cell.length_a   1.000
_cell.length_b   1.000
_cell.length_c   1.000
_cell.angle_alpha   90.00
_cell.angle_beta   90.00
_cell.angle_gamma   90.00
#
_symmetry.space_group_name_H-M   'P 1'
#
loop_
_entity.id
_entity.type
_entity.pdbx_description
1 polymer ?
#
loop_
_entity_poly.entity_id
_entity_poly.type
_entity_poly.pdbx_seq_one_letter_code
_entity_poly.pdbx_strand_id
1 'polypeptide(L)'
;MRMSAGSKSTPLRRLDGGPWVSRPTSTGPLTPRRLSRPRDGVYAKRCVTSRELRCSTKKNWTTRKRGRTMKSPLRSHGRRPPVVAAAMMALLLTWGCEGDTVVSPTTVGSPDESPLDSSIHVSGTGTATAMPDLVEAYIGVQTFAATADAAVDNNSTLMTAVINALTVSGIAPDDIETTNFSVRPQRDYSSDEEPKVVGFWVDNTARVTIRDISGVGSILTVAVTAGANNIGGVTFTVSDADSLRQAARADAVSDARNRAQTLADAAGVELGEVLSITELSGFLPIKVRAEFDAEVTSVPVQSGELSVTAQVQVVFKIR
;
A
#
# COMPACT_ATOMS: atom_id res chain seq x y z
N MET A 1 -64.54 33.74 25.46
CA MET A 1 -65.64 34.07 24.53
C MET A 1 -65.26 33.52 23.15
N ARG A 2 -66.05 32.57 22.61
CA ARG A 2 -66.38 32.26 21.18
C ARG A 2 -65.31 32.53 20.09
N MET A 3 -65.03 31.70 19.07
CA MET A 3 -65.73 30.60 18.36
C MET A 3 -64.70 30.06 17.32
N SER A 4 -64.50 28.74 17.12
CA SER A 4 -65.13 27.88 16.08
C SER A 4 -64.81 28.28 14.62
N ALA A 5 -64.57 27.44 13.61
CA ALA A 5 -64.33 26.00 13.37
C ALA A 5 -64.23 25.82 11.82
N GLY A 6 -63.75 24.67 11.33
CA GLY A 6 -64.03 24.15 9.97
C GLY A 6 -62.77 23.62 9.25
N SER A 7 -62.38 22.34 9.29
CA SER A 7 -63.03 21.09 8.83
C SER A 7 -63.29 21.05 7.31
N LYS A 8 -62.57 20.17 6.59
CA LYS A 8 -63.16 18.96 6.00
C LYS A 8 -62.11 17.97 5.48
N SER A 9 -62.11 16.82 6.13
CA SER A 9 -61.59 15.53 5.70
C SER A 9 -62.37 15.01 4.49
N THR A 10 -61.68 14.26 3.61
CA THR A 10 -62.29 13.36 2.63
C THR A 10 -61.80 11.94 2.91
N PRO A 11 -62.64 11.04 3.43
CA PRO A 11 -62.43 9.60 3.34
C PRO A 11 -63.47 8.97 2.39
N LEU A 12 -63.13 7.82 1.80
CA LEU A 12 -63.96 6.73 1.23
C LEU A 12 -63.02 5.98 0.25
N ARG A 13 -62.92 4.66 0.16
CA ARG A 13 -63.74 3.57 0.70
C ARG A 13 -62.92 2.27 0.64
N ARG A 14 -63.09 1.44 1.66
CA ARG A 14 -62.60 0.06 1.76
C ARG A 14 -63.43 -0.84 0.83
N LEU A 15 -62.80 -1.79 0.14
CA LEU A 15 -63.47 -3.00 -0.35
C LEU A 15 -62.86 -4.20 0.40
N ASP A 16 -63.74 -4.90 1.10
CA ASP A 16 -63.58 -6.19 1.74
C ASP A 16 -63.21 -7.26 0.67
N GLY A 17 -62.58 -8.41 0.90
CA GLY A 17 -62.35 -9.24 2.07
C GLY A 17 -62.39 -10.71 1.61
N GLY A 18 -61.38 -11.53 1.96
CA GLY A 18 -61.51 -13.01 2.05
C GLY A 18 -60.61 -13.88 1.14
N PRO A 19 -60.23 -15.11 1.57
CA PRO A 19 -58.94 -15.74 1.24
C PRO A 19 -59.04 -17.10 0.50
N TRP A 20 -57.92 -17.60 -0.03
CA TRP A 20 -57.72 -19.00 -0.45
C TRP A 20 -56.30 -19.45 -0.06
N VAL A 21 -56.12 -20.24 1.02
CA VAL A 21 -56.06 -21.72 1.12
C VAL A 21 -54.86 -22.35 0.39
N SER A 22 -54.09 -23.12 1.18
CA SER A 22 -52.84 -23.81 0.84
C SER A 22 -52.98 -25.33 0.62
N ARG A 23 -51.95 -25.91 -0.06
CA ARG A 23 -51.46 -27.33 -0.13
C ARG A 23 -51.93 -28.18 -1.33
N PRO A 24 -51.26 -29.31 -1.70
CA PRO A 24 -49.98 -29.90 -1.23
C PRO A 24 -48.96 -30.37 -2.32
N THR A 25 -47.82 -30.84 -1.81
CA THR A 25 -46.69 -31.63 -2.34
C THR A 25 -46.98 -32.85 -3.25
N SER A 26 -46.11 -33.09 -4.24
CA SER A 26 -45.55 -34.43 -4.62
C SER A 26 -44.32 -34.29 -5.54
N THR A 27 -43.09 -34.66 -5.15
CA THR A 27 -42.39 -35.96 -5.36
C THR A 27 -42.15 -36.40 -6.81
N GLY A 28 -40.87 -36.53 -7.23
CA GLY A 28 -40.44 -37.47 -8.28
C GLY A 28 -39.44 -36.95 -9.34
N PRO A 29 -38.24 -37.54 -9.50
CA PRO A 29 -37.19 -37.06 -10.40
C PRO A 29 -37.28 -37.63 -11.82
N LEU A 30 -36.92 -36.83 -12.83
CA LEU A 30 -36.77 -37.27 -14.22
C LEU A 30 -35.32 -37.68 -14.51
N THR A 31 -35.16 -38.91 -14.98
CA THR A 31 -33.95 -39.55 -15.46
C THR A 31 -33.46 -38.97 -16.80
N PRO A 32 -32.15 -39.08 -17.12
CA PRO A 32 -31.57 -38.49 -18.31
C PRO A 32 -31.79 -39.35 -19.56
N ARG A 33 -32.28 -38.72 -20.64
CA ARG A 33 -32.45 -39.34 -21.96
C ARG A 33 -31.10 -39.41 -22.68
N ARG A 34 -30.66 -40.64 -22.94
CA ARG A 34 -29.49 -41.02 -23.73
C ARG A 34 -29.86 -41.05 -25.22
N LEU A 35 -29.22 -40.24 -26.06
CA LEU A 35 -29.25 -40.29 -27.53
C LEU A 35 -27.83 -39.96 -28.01
N SER A 36 -27.01 -40.99 -28.26
CA SER A 36 -26.70 -41.57 -29.58
C SER A 36 -25.77 -40.70 -30.45
N ARG A 37 -24.52 -41.18 -30.56
CA ARG A 37 -23.46 -40.73 -31.48
C ARG A 37 -23.86 -40.86 -32.96
N PRO A 38 -23.27 -40.03 -33.83
CA PRO A 38 -22.73 -40.45 -35.12
C PRO A 38 -21.20 -40.15 -35.17
N ARG A 39 -20.31 -41.14 -35.31
CA ARG A 39 -19.73 -41.71 -36.54
C ARG A 39 -19.20 -40.67 -37.54
N ASP A 40 -17.88 -40.59 -37.58
CA ASP A 40 -16.97 -40.66 -38.74
C ASP A 40 -17.40 -39.92 -40.02
N GLY A 41 -16.72 -38.80 -40.27
CA GLY A 41 -16.78 -38.05 -41.53
C GLY A 41 -15.39 -37.55 -41.90
N VAL A 42 -14.67 -38.40 -42.65
CA VAL A 42 -13.44 -38.09 -43.36
C VAL A 42 -13.62 -36.87 -44.26
N TYR A 43 -12.75 -35.87 -44.16
CA TYR A 43 -12.44 -34.98 -45.28
C TYR A 43 -10.93 -34.85 -45.44
N ALA A 44 -10.45 -35.39 -46.54
CA ALA A 44 -9.09 -35.31 -47.01
C ALA A 44 -8.95 -34.15 -48.03
N LYS A 45 -7.79 -33.49 -47.95
CA LYS A 45 -6.99 -32.88 -49.04
C LYS A 45 -7.64 -31.80 -49.92
N ARG A 46 -7.00 -30.62 -49.96
CA ARG A 46 -6.16 -30.19 -51.10
C ARG A 46 -5.43 -28.86 -50.88
N CYS A 47 -4.16 -28.86 -51.29
CA CYS A 47 -3.31 -27.80 -51.87
C CYS A 47 -3.06 -26.52 -51.03
N VAL A 48 -1.85 -25.94 -50.97
CA VAL A 48 -1.00 -25.51 -52.10
C VAL A 48 0.49 -25.57 -51.73
N THR A 49 1.27 -25.98 -52.73
CA THR A 49 2.73 -26.00 -52.87
C THR A 49 3.33 -24.63 -53.23
N SER A 50 4.46 -24.25 -52.61
CA SER A 50 5.59 -23.46 -53.19
C SER A 50 6.72 -23.46 -52.12
N ARG A 51 7.90 -24.08 -52.30
CA ARG A 51 9.11 -23.66 -53.07
C ARG A 51 9.33 -22.13 -52.98
N GLU A 52 10.46 -21.56 -52.56
CA GLU A 52 11.86 -22.01 -52.49
C GLU A 52 12.69 -20.95 -51.72
N LEU A 53 13.76 -21.43 -51.05
CA LEU A 53 15.11 -20.83 -50.97
C LEU A 53 15.30 -19.38 -50.43
N ARG A 54 15.98 -19.28 -49.28
CA ARG A 54 17.31 -18.67 -49.26
C ARG A 54 18.19 -19.14 -48.10
N CYS A 55 19.28 -19.79 -48.51
CA CYS A 55 20.47 -20.08 -47.76
C CYS A 55 21.30 -18.79 -47.63
N SER A 56 21.84 -18.49 -46.45
CA SER A 56 22.99 -17.60 -46.30
C SER A 56 23.97 -18.24 -45.33
N THR A 57 25.17 -18.42 -45.84
CA THR A 57 26.27 -19.19 -45.26
C THR A 57 27.26 -18.24 -44.56
N LYS A 58 27.80 -18.76 -43.44
CA LYS A 58 29.18 -18.60 -42.93
C LYS A 58 29.63 -17.22 -42.42
N LYS A 59 30.14 -17.24 -41.18
CA LYS A 59 31.59 -17.08 -40.96
C LYS A 59 32.03 -17.64 -39.59
N ASN A 60 32.93 -18.61 -39.67
CA ASN A 60 33.71 -19.19 -38.58
C ASN A 60 34.70 -18.17 -38.01
N TRP A 61 34.96 -18.25 -36.70
CA TRP A 61 36.26 -17.91 -36.12
C TRP A 61 36.69 -19.03 -35.18
N THR A 62 37.75 -19.74 -35.56
CA THR A 62 38.46 -20.70 -34.73
C THR A 62 39.86 -20.18 -34.41
N THR A 63 40.38 -20.67 -33.27
CA THR A 63 41.76 -20.56 -32.76
C THR A 63 42.08 -19.24 -32.04
N ARG A 64 42.64 -19.24 -30.82
CA ARG A 64 43.96 -19.82 -30.49
C ARG A 64 44.15 -19.96 -28.95
N LYS A 65 44.62 -21.13 -28.50
CA LYS A 65 45.17 -21.39 -27.16
C LYS A 65 46.54 -20.70 -26.95
N ARG A 66 46.81 -20.27 -25.71
CA ARG A 66 48.07 -20.28 -24.91
C ARG A 66 47.84 -19.27 -23.77
N GLY A 67 47.82 -19.59 -22.48
CA GLY A 67 48.70 -20.48 -21.74
C GLY A 67 49.87 -19.67 -21.18
N ARG A 68 49.70 -19.04 -20.01
CA ARG A 68 50.79 -18.91 -19.02
C ARG A 68 50.31 -18.44 -17.66
N THR A 69 50.67 -19.27 -16.69
CA THR A 69 50.68 -19.10 -15.24
C THR A 69 51.44 -17.85 -14.79
N MET A 70 50.93 -17.12 -13.80
CA MET A 70 51.77 -16.38 -12.87
C MET A 70 51.15 -16.43 -11.46
N LYS A 71 51.87 -17.11 -10.58
CA LYS A 71 51.69 -17.08 -9.13
C LYS A 71 52.21 -15.76 -8.55
N SER A 72 51.73 -15.48 -7.34
CA SER A 72 52.34 -14.72 -6.23
C SER A 72 51.82 -13.29 -6.00
N PRO A 73 51.97 -12.73 -4.78
CA PRO A 73 51.56 -13.31 -3.49
C PRO A 73 50.81 -12.29 -2.60
N LEU A 74 50.31 -12.78 -1.45
CA LEU A 74 49.74 -12.00 -0.34
C LEU A 74 50.60 -10.80 0.08
N ARG A 75 49.96 -9.65 0.33
CA ARG A 75 50.52 -8.62 1.20
C ARG A 75 49.40 -7.78 1.85
N SER A 76 48.91 -8.24 3.00
CA SER A 76 48.16 -7.42 3.95
C SER A 76 49.15 -6.60 4.78
N HIS A 77 49.04 -5.27 4.72
CA HIS A 77 49.67 -4.32 5.65
C HIS A 77 48.52 -3.38 6.05
N GLY A 78 48.01 -3.38 7.27
CA GLY A 78 48.75 -3.02 8.49
C GLY A 78 48.60 -1.51 8.71
N ARG A 79 47.48 -1.07 9.31
CA ARG A 79 47.25 0.34 9.68
C ARG A 79 46.56 0.45 11.05
N ARG A 80 47.35 0.69 12.09
CA ARG A 80 47.05 1.42 13.34
C ARG A 80 48.41 1.83 13.96
N PRO A 81 48.48 2.76 14.93
CA PRO A 81 47.91 4.11 15.06
C PRO A 81 49.08 5.12 15.32
N PRO A 82 48.86 6.31 15.91
CA PRO A 82 49.19 6.40 17.34
C PRO A 82 48.23 7.27 18.17
N VAL A 83 47.97 6.77 19.39
CA VAL A 83 47.40 7.49 20.52
C VAL A 83 48.58 8.13 21.26
N VAL A 84 48.54 9.44 21.49
CA VAL A 84 49.53 10.14 22.32
C VAL A 84 49.00 10.20 23.75
N ALA A 85 49.78 9.64 24.66
CA ALA A 85 49.61 9.72 26.11
C ALA A 85 50.71 10.62 26.69
N ALA A 86 50.34 11.49 27.63
CA ALA A 86 51.19 12.01 28.72
C ALA A 86 50.26 12.87 29.62
N ALA A 87 49.87 12.46 30.83
CA ALA A 87 50.60 12.16 32.06
C ALA A 87 50.69 13.36 33.03
N MET A 88 50.03 13.17 34.19
CA MET A 88 50.41 13.55 35.56
C MET A 88 50.67 15.03 35.91
N MET A 89 49.97 15.54 36.94
CA MET A 89 50.61 15.80 38.24
C MET A 89 49.62 16.13 39.37
N ALA A 90 50.01 15.71 40.56
CA ALA A 90 49.28 15.77 41.82
C ALA A 90 49.54 17.05 42.64
N LEU A 91 48.49 17.49 43.32
CA LEU A 91 48.37 18.02 44.69
C LEU A 91 49.64 18.55 45.40
N LEU A 92 49.63 19.84 45.77
CA LEU A 92 50.31 20.40 46.96
C LEU A 92 49.49 21.55 47.59
N LEU A 93 49.34 21.48 48.91
CA LEU A 93 48.79 22.51 49.81
C LEU A 93 49.86 23.56 50.15
N THR A 94 49.48 24.84 50.27
CA THR A 94 49.49 25.68 51.50
C THR A 94 49.73 27.20 51.25
N TRP A 95 48.84 28.00 51.87
CA TRP A 95 49.02 29.31 52.54
C TRP A 95 49.19 30.61 51.71
N GLY A 96 48.30 31.58 51.99
CA GLY A 96 48.74 32.94 52.32
C GLY A 96 48.14 34.11 51.53
N CYS A 97 47.27 34.84 52.22
CA CYS A 97 47.05 36.29 52.20
C CYS A 97 46.22 37.02 51.12
N GLU A 98 45.50 37.98 51.71
CA GLU A 98 44.45 38.88 51.29
C GLU A 98 44.65 39.65 49.98
N GLY A 99 43.51 39.89 49.33
CA GLY A 99 43.31 40.87 48.27
C GLY A 99 41.84 40.93 47.91
N ASP A 100 41.03 41.63 48.73
CA ASP A 100 39.64 41.97 48.41
C ASP A 100 39.61 42.88 47.17
N THR A 101 39.53 42.28 45.98
CA THR A 101 38.99 42.97 44.80
C THR A 101 37.52 42.64 44.71
N VAL A 102 36.69 43.55 45.20
CA VAL A 102 35.25 43.58 44.94
C VAL A 102 35.06 43.74 43.43
N VAL A 103 34.97 42.61 42.72
CA VAL A 103 34.51 42.61 41.33
C VAL A 103 32.99 42.77 41.41
N SER A 104 32.49 43.97 41.15
CA SER A 104 31.06 44.20 40.98
C SER A 104 30.54 43.22 39.92
N PRO A 105 29.42 42.50 40.16
CA PRO A 105 28.83 41.69 39.13
C PRO A 105 28.36 42.64 38.02
N THR A 106 29.04 42.60 36.88
CA THR A 106 28.50 43.15 35.64
C THR A 106 27.17 42.46 35.42
N THR A 107 26.07 43.21 35.58
CA THR A 107 24.75 42.81 35.09
C THR A 107 24.87 42.62 33.59
N VAL A 108 25.12 41.38 33.17
CA VAL A 108 24.88 40.95 31.80
C VAL A 108 23.40 41.17 31.59
N GLY A 109 23.06 42.16 30.76
CA GLY A 109 21.68 42.39 30.35
C GLY A 109 21.09 41.07 29.89
N SER A 110 19.94 40.72 30.47
CA SER A 110 19.14 39.59 30.01
C SER A 110 19.06 39.64 28.49
N PRO A 111 19.24 38.53 27.76
CA PRO A 111 18.93 38.51 26.34
C PRO A 111 17.49 39.01 26.20
N ASP A 112 17.28 39.97 25.31
CA ASP A 112 15.97 40.49 24.90
C ASP A 112 14.91 39.39 25.07
N GLU A 113 14.07 39.53 26.10
CA GLU A 113 12.75 38.87 26.09
C GLU A 113 12.02 39.53 24.93
N SER A 114 12.14 38.92 23.75
CA SER A 114 11.24 39.17 22.63
C SER A 114 9.84 39.19 23.25
N PRO A 115 9.06 40.29 23.10
CA PRO A 115 7.79 40.42 23.80
C PRO A 115 7.00 39.15 23.51
N LEU A 116 6.64 38.43 24.58
CA LEU A 116 5.71 37.32 24.47
C LEU A 116 4.40 37.93 23.99
N ASP A 117 4.23 38.01 22.67
CA ASP A 117 2.99 38.44 22.06
C ASP A 117 1.89 37.62 22.72
N SER A 118 0.97 38.31 23.38
CA SER A 118 -0.13 37.67 24.12
C SER A 118 -0.83 36.73 23.14
N SER A 119 -0.71 35.43 23.39
CA SER A 119 -1.15 34.40 22.45
C SER A 119 -1.65 33.13 23.13
N ILE A 120 -2.56 32.43 22.45
CA ILE A 120 -3.05 31.10 22.80
C ILE A 120 -2.44 30.09 21.83
N HIS A 121 -1.80 29.06 22.38
CA HIS A 121 -1.18 27.98 21.62
C HIS A 121 -2.01 26.72 21.83
N VAL A 122 -2.55 26.17 20.74
CA VAL A 122 -3.42 24.99 20.79
C VAL A 122 -3.01 23.97 19.74
N SER A 123 -3.29 22.71 20.03
CA SER A 123 -3.28 21.64 19.04
C SER A 123 -4.71 21.27 18.66
N GLY A 124 -4.95 21.16 17.35
CA GLY A 124 -6.20 20.66 16.78
C GLY A 124 -5.99 19.33 16.08
N THR A 125 -7.00 18.48 16.15
CA THR A 125 -7.05 17.15 15.52
C THR A 125 -8.31 17.05 14.68
N GLY A 126 -8.17 16.63 13.43
CA GLY A 126 -9.30 16.42 12.52
C GLY A 126 -9.23 15.05 11.90
N THR A 127 -10.39 14.43 11.69
CA THR A 127 -10.49 13.08 11.16
C THR A 127 -11.57 13.04 10.10
N ALA A 128 -11.22 12.50 8.94
CA ALA A 128 -12.18 12.20 7.88
C ALA A 128 -12.25 10.68 7.69
N THR A 129 -13.46 10.16 7.44
CA THR A 129 -13.68 8.75 7.16
C THR A 129 -14.35 8.55 5.81
N ALA A 130 -14.04 7.43 5.17
CA ALA A 130 -14.69 6.99 3.95
C ALA A 130 -14.71 5.47 3.85
N MET A 131 -15.73 4.96 3.18
CA MET A 131 -15.72 3.57 2.75
C MET A 131 -14.71 3.41 1.59
N PRO A 132 -13.89 2.35 1.59
CA PRO A 132 -13.05 2.04 0.44
C PRO A 132 -13.90 1.86 -0.83
N ASP A 133 -13.39 2.35 -1.96
CA ASP A 133 -13.97 2.18 -3.29
C ASP A 133 -13.01 1.48 -4.28
N LEU A 134 -11.79 1.18 -3.82
CA LEU A 134 -10.75 0.49 -4.58
C LEU A 134 -10.08 -0.60 -3.73
N VAL A 135 -9.59 -1.62 -4.42
CA VAL A 135 -8.65 -2.60 -3.87
C VAL A 135 -7.40 -2.63 -4.73
N GLU A 136 -6.25 -2.41 -4.12
CA GLU A 136 -4.95 -2.69 -4.73
C GLU A 136 -4.51 -4.10 -4.33
N ALA A 137 -4.07 -4.89 -5.30
CA ALA A 137 -3.46 -6.19 -5.05
C ALA A 137 -2.18 -6.34 -5.88
N TYR A 138 -1.18 -7.03 -5.33
CA TYR A 138 0.00 -7.43 -6.07
C TYR A 138 -0.20 -8.85 -6.57
N ILE A 139 -0.22 -9.01 -7.89
CA ILE A 139 -0.43 -10.29 -8.56
C ILE A 139 0.79 -10.53 -9.44
N GLY A 140 1.40 -11.70 -9.29
CA GLY A 140 2.62 -12.04 -9.96
C GLY A 140 2.82 -13.52 -10.20
N VAL A 141 3.83 -13.78 -11.02
CA VAL A 141 4.30 -15.11 -11.33
C VAL A 141 5.78 -15.18 -10.95
N GLN A 142 6.13 -16.22 -10.21
CA GLN A 142 7.48 -16.66 -9.95
C GLN A 142 7.73 -17.98 -10.69
N THR A 143 8.82 -18.05 -11.45
CA THR A 143 9.22 -19.25 -12.19
C THR A 143 10.67 -19.60 -11.94
N PHE A 144 11.00 -20.89 -12.07
CA PHE A 144 12.37 -21.39 -11.98
C PHE A 144 12.73 -22.19 -13.23
N ALA A 145 13.93 -22.00 -13.77
CA ALA A 145 14.49 -22.86 -14.81
C ALA A 145 16.02 -22.96 -14.71
N ALA A 146 16.60 -23.94 -15.40
CA ALA A 146 18.05 -24.16 -15.41
C ALA A 146 18.82 -23.02 -16.10
N THR A 147 18.20 -22.34 -17.07
CA THR A 147 18.78 -21.19 -17.77
C THR A 147 17.92 -19.94 -17.54
N ALA A 148 18.56 -18.77 -17.58
CA ALA A 148 17.86 -17.49 -17.43
C ALA A 148 16.81 -17.29 -18.54
N ASP A 149 17.17 -17.57 -19.79
CA ASP A 149 16.27 -17.42 -20.94
C ASP A 149 15.00 -18.27 -20.78
N ALA A 150 15.15 -19.55 -20.44
CA ALA A 150 13.99 -20.43 -20.23
C ALA A 150 13.13 -19.96 -19.04
N ALA A 151 13.75 -19.42 -17.98
CA ALA A 151 12.99 -18.91 -16.83
C ALA A 151 12.19 -17.65 -17.21
N VAL A 152 12.77 -16.76 -18.04
CA VAL A 152 12.12 -15.53 -18.51
C VAL A 152 10.99 -15.84 -19.50
N ASP A 153 11.20 -16.77 -20.44
CA ASP A 153 10.17 -17.15 -21.42
C ASP A 153 8.96 -17.80 -20.74
N ASN A 154 9.21 -18.70 -19.78
CA ASN A 154 8.16 -19.32 -18.97
C ASN A 154 7.39 -18.26 -18.17
N ASN A 155 8.11 -17.34 -17.53
CA ASN A 155 7.50 -16.26 -16.75
C ASN A 155 6.63 -15.35 -17.60
N SER A 156 7.17 -14.89 -18.74
CA SER A 156 6.50 -13.96 -19.65
C SER A 156 5.22 -14.57 -20.23
N THR A 157 5.25 -15.86 -20.56
CA THR A 157 4.08 -16.60 -21.05
C THR A 157 2.98 -16.66 -20.00
N LEU A 158 3.33 -17.04 -18.76
CA LEU A 158 2.36 -17.12 -17.65
C LEU A 158 1.83 -15.73 -17.28
N MET A 159 2.70 -14.72 -17.17
CA MET A 159 2.26 -13.37 -16.82
C MET A 159 1.35 -12.77 -17.90
N THR A 160 1.63 -13.04 -19.18
CA THR A 160 0.74 -12.63 -20.28
C THR A 160 -0.64 -13.29 -20.16
N ALA A 161 -0.68 -14.59 -19.82
CA ALA A 161 -1.94 -15.29 -19.58
C ALA A 161 -2.72 -14.70 -18.39
N VAL A 162 -2.03 -14.36 -17.30
CA VAL A 162 -2.62 -13.70 -16.13
C VAL A 162 -3.19 -12.33 -16.50
N ILE A 163 -2.41 -11.46 -17.16
CA ILE A 163 -2.86 -10.12 -17.57
C ILE A 163 -4.10 -10.24 -18.46
N ASN A 164 -4.07 -11.13 -19.47
CA ASN A 164 -5.21 -11.35 -20.35
C ASN A 164 -6.46 -11.82 -19.59
N ALA A 165 -6.31 -12.75 -18.64
CA ALA A 165 -7.42 -13.24 -17.84
C ALA A 165 -8.04 -12.15 -16.95
N LEU A 166 -7.19 -11.28 -16.37
CA LEU A 166 -7.63 -10.11 -15.61
C LEU A 166 -8.38 -9.10 -16.49
N THR A 167 -7.86 -8.80 -17.68
CA THR A 167 -8.53 -7.89 -18.62
C THR A 167 -9.88 -8.43 -19.09
N VAL A 168 -9.97 -9.73 -19.39
CA VAL A 168 -11.25 -10.40 -19.73
C VAL A 168 -12.24 -10.38 -18.56
N SER A 169 -11.74 -10.36 -17.33
CA SER A 169 -12.57 -10.26 -16.12
C SER A 169 -13.01 -8.83 -15.79
N GLY A 170 -12.71 -7.86 -16.67
CA GLY A 170 -13.19 -6.49 -16.57
C GLY A 170 -12.21 -5.50 -15.96
N ILE A 171 -10.96 -5.89 -15.68
CA ILE A 171 -9.92 -4.95 -15.23
C ILE A 171 -9.40 -4.15 -16.43
N ALA A 172 -9.39 -2.82 -16.32
CA ALA A 172 -8.85 -1.97 -17.38
C ALA A 172 -7.33 -2.19 -17.52
N PRO A 173 -6.76 -2.10 -18.74
CA PRO A 173 -5.31 -2.19 -18.93
C PRO A 173 -4.53 -1.15 -18.11
N ASP A 174 -5.09 0.06 -17.96
CA ASP A 174 -4.50 1.14 -17.17
C ASP A 174 -4.50 0.86 -15.65
N ASP A 175 -5.35 -0.07 -15.21
CA ASP A 175 -5.43 -0.53 -13.82
C ASP A 175 -4.44 -1.70 -13.54
N ILE A 176 -3.60 -2.09 -14.51
CA ILE A 176 -2.58 -3.13 -14.38
C ILE A 176 -1.20 -2.53 -14.66
N GLU A 177 -0.39 -2.40 -13.61
CA GLU A 177 0.95 -1.83 -13.69
C GLU A 177 2.01 -2.82 -13.23
N THR A 178 2.99 -3.17 -14.07
CA THR A 178 4.14 -3.97 -13.64
C THR A 178 5.00 -3.16 -12.66
N THR A 179 5.08 -3.60 -11.42
CA THR A 179 5.85 -2.92 -10.35
C THR A 179 7.21 -3.55 -10.09
N ASN A 180 7.39 -4.82 -10.47
CA ASN A 180 8.65 -5.52 -10.30
C ASN A 180 8.87 -6.57 -11.39
N PHE A 181 10.09 -6.61 -11.92
CA PHE A 181 10.59 -7.70 -12.74
C PHE A 181 12.04 -7.98 -12.33
N SER A 182 12.36 -9.18 -11.88
CA SER A 182 13.71 -9.52 -11.41
C SER A 182 14.11 -10.94 -11.76
N VAL A 183 15.38 -11.12 -12.15
CA VAL A 183 15.98 -12.43 -12.43
C VAL A 183 17.13 -12.66 -11.46
N ARG A 184 17.12 -13.78 -10.74
CA ARG A 184 18.08 -14.08 -9.68
C ARG A 184 18.64 -15.48 -9.84
N PRO A 185 19.97 -15.68 -9.84
CA PRO A 185 20.55 -17.01 -9.86
C PRO A 185 20.29 -17.72 -8.52
N GLN A 186 19.79 -18.96 -8.58
CA GLN A 186 19.73 -19.85 -7.44
C GLN A 186 21.08 -20.58 -7.32
N ARG A 187 21.71 -20.47 -6.16
CA ARG A 187 22.93 -21.22 -5.84
C ARG A 187 22.62 -22.34 -4.86
N ASP A 188 23.30 -23.46 -5.04
CA ASP A 188 23.28 -24.57 -4.09
C ASP A 188 24.45 -24.42 -3.11
N TYR A 189 24.12 -24.50 -1.82
CA TYR A 189 25.04 -24.35 -0.69
C TYR A 189 25.15 -25.65 0.14
N SER A 190 24.66 -26.78 -0.38
CA SER A 190 24.60 -28.06 0.34
C SER A 190 25.97 -28.72 0.59
N SER A 191 27.03 -28.24 -0.07
CA SER A 191 28.41 -28.73 0.08
C SER A 191 29.34 -27.66 0.62
N ASP A 192 30.44 -28.06 1.28
CA ASP A 192 31.54 -27.18 1.68
C ASP A 192 32.37 -26.63 0.48
N GLU A 193 31.96 -26.91 -0.76
CA GLU A 193 32.54 -26.36 -1.99
C GLU A 193 31.99 -24.96 -2.32
N GLU A 194 32.60 -24.30 -3.32
CA GLU A 194 32.09 -23.04 -3.85
C GLU A 194 30.66 -23.19 -4.41
N PRO A 195 29.68 -22.35 -4.00
CA PRO A 195 28.29 -22.49 -4.38
C PRO A 195 28.06 -22.45 -5.89
N LYS A 196 27.48 -23.51 -6.45
CA LYS A 196 27.19 -23.65 -7.88
C LYS A 196 25.81 -23.10 -8.20
N VAL A 197 25.67 -22.39 -9.32
CA VAL A 197 24.37 -21.95 -9.82
C VAL A 197 23.62 -23.17 -10.34
N VAL A 198 22.45 -23.46 -9.77
CA VAL A 198 21.58 -24.58 -10.15
C VAL A 198 20.39 -24.16 -10.99
N GLY A 199 20.15 -22.85 -11.13
CA GLY A 199 19.16 -22.29 -12.02
C GLY A 199 18.90 -20.82 -11.75
N PHE A 200 17.78 -20.31 -12.24
CA PHE A 200 17.38 -18.92 -12.18
C PHE A 200 15.92 -18.81 -11.77
N TRP A 201 15.67 -17.99 -10.76
CA TRP A 201 14.35 -17.51 -10.39
C TRP A 201 14.03 -16.25 -11.19
N VAL A 202 12.80 -16.17 -11.69
CA VAL A 202 12.25 -14.95 -12.29
C VAL A 202 11.00 -14.59 -11.54
N ASP A 203 10.95 -13.36 -11.04
CA ASP A 203 9.79 -12.76 -10.38
C ASP A 203 9.25 -11.65 -11.28
N ASN A 204 7.95 -11.69 -11.55
CA ASN A 204 7.23 -10.61 -12.22
C ASN A 204 5.95 -10.33 -11.45
N THR A 205 5.76 -9.07 -11.06
CA THR A 205 4.64 -8.64 -10.22
C THR A 205 4.01 -7.40 -10.81
N ALA A 206 2.69 -7.47 -11.01
CA ALA A 206 1.86 -6.32 -11.33
C ALA A 206 1.06 -5.87 -10.11
N ARG A 207 0.97 -4.56 -9.92
CA ARG A 207 -0.06 -3.94 -9.10
C ARG A 207 -1.33 -3.90 -9.94
N VAL A 208 -2.42 -4.39 -9.36
CA VAL A 208 -3.73 -4.45 -9.99
C VAL A 208 -4.70 -3.64 -9.14
N THR A 209 -5.32 -2.64 -9.77
CA THR A 209 -6.35 -1.80 -9.17
C THR A 209 -7.72 -2.37 -9.52
N ILE A 210 -8.47 -2.75 -8.50
CA ILE A 210 -9.79 -3.38 -8.62
C ILE A 210 -10.82 -2.38 -8.11
N ARG A 211 -11.74 -1.96 -9.00
CA ARG A 211 -12.81 -1.00 -8.69
C ARG A 211 -14.08 -1.67 -8.19
N ASP A 212 -14.33 -2.91 -8.61
CA ASP A 212 -15.43 -3.72 -8.08
C ASP A 212 -14.94 -4.52 -6.87
N ILE A 213 -15.14 -3.94 -5.68
CA ILE A 213 -14.76 -4.55 -4.41
C ILE A 213 -15.47 -5.90 -4.19
N SER A 214 -16.72 -6.01 -4.62
CA SER A 214 -17.51 -7.23 -4.43
C SER A 214 -16.98 -8.41 -5.26
N GLY A 215 -16.31 -8.11 -6.38
CA GLY A 215 -15.72 -9.08 -7.31
C GLY A 215 -14.29 -9.52 -6.97
N VAL A 216 -13.63 -8.93 -5.96
CA VAL A 216 -12.19 -9.16 -5.67
C VAL A 216 -11.87 -10.65 -5.52
N GLY A 217 -12.64 -11.41 -4.75
CA GLY A 217 -12.38 -12.84 -4.56
C GLY A 217 -12.45 -13.64 -5.87
N SER A 218 -13.35 -13.27 -6.79
CA SER A 218 -13.46 -13.88 -8.10
C SER A 218 -12.24 -13.53 -8.98
N ILE A 219 -11.85 -12.26 -9.00
CA ILE A 219 -10.69 -11.77 -9.76
C ILE A 219 -9.40 -12.46 -9.30
N LEU A 220 -9.19 -12.58 -7.99
CA LEU A 220 -8.03 -13.30 -7.44
C LEU A 220 -8.05 -14.78 -7.84
N THR A 221 -9.22 -15.42 -7.84
CA THR A 221 -9.36 -16.82 -8.29
C THR A 221 -9.03 -16.98 -9.78
N VAL A 222 -9.47 -16.04 -10.63
CA VAL A 222 -9.12 -16.02 -12.05
C VAL A 222 -7.61 -15.89 -12.24
N ALA A 223 -6.96 -14.99 -11.50
CA ALA A 223 -5.51 -14.81 -11.57
C ALA A 223 -4.75 -16.11 -11.23
N VAL A 224 -5.12 -16.77 -10.12
CA VAL A 224 -4.53 -18.06 -9.73
C VAL A 224 -4.75 -19.12 -10.81
N THR A 225 -5.97 -19.21 -11.34
CA THR A 225 -6.33 -20.18 -12.40
C THR A 225 -5.52 -19.93 -13.68
N ALA A 226 -5.20 -18.67 -13.98
CA ALA A 226 -4.38 -18.26 -15.13
C ALA A 226 -2.87 -18.47 -14.93
N GLY A 227 -2.42 -18.84 -13.73
CA GLY A 227 -1.02 -19.16 -13.44
C GLY A 227 -0.32 -18.21 -12.47
N ALA A 228 -1.03 -17.24 -11.87
CA ALA A 228 -0.48 -16.43 -10.79
C ALA A 228 -0.19 -17.30 -9.56
N ASN A 229 1.02 -17.20 -9.03
CA ASN A 229 1.47 -17.98 -7.88
C ASN A 229 2.15 -17.11 -6.80
N ASN A 230 2.21 -15.81 -7.02
CA ASN A 230 2.64 -14.81 -6.05
C ASN A 230 1.54 -13.73 -5.97
N ILE A 231 0.65 -13.85 -4.99
CA ILE A 231 -0.43 -12.90 -4.74
C ILE A 231 -0.30 -12.39 -3.32
N GLY A 232 -0.33 -11.07 -3.15
CA GLY A 232 -0.20 -10.45 -1.84
C GLY A 232 -0.58 -8.98 -1.81
N GLY A 233 -0.48 -8.39 -0.62
CA GLY A 233 -0.67 -6.95 -0.42
C GLY A 233 -2.06 -6.43 -0.79
N VAL A 234 -3.10 -7.24 -0.61
CA VAL A 234 -4.49 -6.81 -0.82
C VAL A 234 -4.81 -5.69 0.16
N THR A 235 -4.94 -4.48 -0.36
CA THR A 235 -5.13 -3.25 0.41
C THR A 235 -6.36 -2.53 -0.10
N PHE A 236 -7.29 -2.24 0.81
CA PHE A 236 -8.45 -1.40 0.51
C PHE A 236 -8.03 0.06 0.57
N THR A 237 -8.38 0.82 -0.45
CA THR A 237 -8.04 2.24 -0.55
C THR A 237 -9.23 3.05 -1.08
N VAL A 238 -9.07 4.37 -1.07
CA VAL A 238 -10.00 5.32 -1.69
C VAL A 238 -9.38 5.93 -2.93
N SER A 239 -10.18 6.10 -3.98
CA SER A 239 -9.77 6.74 -5.23
C SER A 239 -9.38 8.20 -5.04
N ASP A 240 -10.01 8.88 -4.08
CA ASP A 240 -9.76 10.28 -3.73
C ASP A 240 -9.24 10.42 -2.29
N ALA A 241 -8.04 9.89 -2.06
CA ALA A 241 -7.37 10.02 -0.77
C ALA A 241 -7.04 11.50 -0.43
N ASP A 242 -6.88 12.35 -1.45
CA ASP A 242 -6.50 13.75 -1.25
C ASP A 242 -7.66 14.61 -0.76
N SER A 243 -8.89 14.39 -1.22
CA SER A 243 -10.04 15.07 -0.63
C SER A 243 -10.26 14.65 0.83
N LEU A 244 -10.05 13.38 1.15
CA LEU A 244 -10.14 12.89 2.53
C LEU A 244 -9.10 13.56 3.45
N ARG A 245 -7.85 13.71 2.96
CA ARG A 245 -6.82 14.48 3.67
C ARG A 245 -7.17 15.96 3.81
N GLN A 246 -7.77 16.57 2.79
CA GLN A 246 -8.21 17.96 2.84
C GLN A 246 -9.32 18.16 3.88
N ALA A 247 -10.30 17.27 3.92
CA ALA A 247 -11.36 17.28 4.93
C ALA A 247 -10.79 17.16 6.35
N ALA A 248 -9.88 16.20 6.58
CA ALA A 248 -9.24 16.02 7.87
C ALA A 248 -8.45 17.27 8.31
N ARG A 249 -7.76 17.96 7.39
CA ARG A 249 -7.07 19.23 7.69
C ARG A 249 -8.03 20.35 8.05
N ALA A 250 -9.12 20.50 7.30
CA ALA A 250 -10.13 21.52 7.59
C ALA A 250 -10.74 21.31 8.99
N ASP A 251 -11.05 20.06 9.33
CA ASP A 251 -11.54 19.69 10.65
C ASP A 251 -10.52 19.96 11.76
N ALA A 252 -9.22 19.69 11.51
CA ALA A 252 -8.17 19.93 12.49
C ALA A 252 -8.01 21.42 12.81
N VAL A 253 -8.10 22.30 11.80
CA VAL A 253 -8.06 23.75 11.99
C VAL A 253 -9.32 24.26 12.71
N SER A 254 -10.49 23.70 12.39
CA SER A 254 -11.75 24.00 13.08
C SER A 254 -11.68 23.63 14.56
N ASP A 255 -11.21 22.42 14.88
CA ASP A 255 -11.00 21.94 16.25
C ASP A 255 -10.00 22.83 17.02
N ALA A 256 -8.87 23.19 16.41
CA ALA A 256 -7.93 24.12 17.02
C ALA A 256 -8.58 25.46 17.38
N ARG A 257 -9.35 26.05 16.46
CA ARG A 257 -10.06 27.32 16.71
C ARG A 257 -11.07 27.20 17.85
N ASN A 258 -11.87 26.13 17.89
CA ASN A 258 -12.87 25.92 18.94
C ASN A 258 -12.21 25.80 20.32
N ARG A 259 -11.08 25.09 20.41
CA ARG A 259 -10.29 24.97 21.64
C ARG A 259 -9.72 26.32 22.06
N ALA A 260 -9.16 27.08 21.13
CA ALA A 260 -8.62 28.41 21.43
C ALA A 260 -9.71 29.38 21.90
N GLN A 261 -10.91 29.33 21.31
CA GLN A 261 -12.05 30.13 21.75
C GLN A 261 -12.45 29.80 23.18
N THR A 262 -12.55 28.50 23.50
CA THR A 262 -12.87 28.03 24.86
C THR A 262 -11.85 28.53 25.89
N LEU A 263 -10.55 28.55 25.54
CA LEU A 263 -9.49 29.07 26.41
C LEU A 263 -9.57 30.59 26.57
N ALA A 264 -9.86 31.32 25.49
CA ALA A 264 -10.02 32.77 25.52
C ALA A 264 -11.19 33.19 26.42
N ASP A 265 -12.36 32.56 26.21
CA ASP A 265 -13.57 32.81 27.00
C ASP A 265 -13.34 32.53 28.50
N ALA A 266 -12.64 31.43 28.83
CA ALA A 266 -12.31 31.07 30.21
C ALA A 266 -11.29 32.00 30.87
N ALA A 267 -10.39 32.60 30.07
CA ALA A 267 -9.40 33.56 30.53
C ALA A 267 -9.94 35.01 30.56
N GLY A 268 -11.14 35.26 30.04
CA GLY A 268 -11.73 36.60 29.96
C GLY A 268 -11.03 37.52 28.95
N VAL A 269 -10.45 36.96 27.89
CA VAL A 269 -9.78 37.68 26.80
C VAL A 269 -10.47 37.40 25.47
N GLU A 270 -10.28 38.26 24.47
CA GLU A 270 -10.84 38.04 23.13
C GLU A 270 -9.86 37.23 22.26
N LEU A 271 -10.37 36.22 21.55
CA LEU A 271 -9.59 35.47 20.57
C LEU A 271 -9.36 36.32 19.30
N GLY A 272 -8.10 36.50 18.94
CA GLY A 272 -7.67 37.30 17.79
C GLY A 272 -7.38 36.49 16.53
N GLU A 273 -6.60 37.10 15.64
CA GLU A 273 -6.17 36.49 14.38
C GLU A 273 -5.18 35.33 14.59
N VAL A 274 -5.09 34.46 13.59
CA VAL A 274 -4.09 33.38 13.58
C VAL A 274 -2.71 33.96 13.28
N LEU A 275 -1.76 33.71 14.17
CA LEU A 275 -0.37 34.13 14.03
C LEU A 275 0.47 33.07 13.31
N SER A 276 0.20 31.79 13.56
CA SER A 276 0.93 30.67 12.95
C SER A 276 0.06 29.41 12.89
N ILE A 277 0.23 28.62 11.82
CA ILE A 277 -0.29 27.27 11.69
C ILE A 277 0.87 26.37 11.29
N THR A 278 1.12 25.34 12.08
CA THR A 278 2.06 24.26 11.77
C THR A 278 1.27 22.97 11.61
N GLU A 279 1.28 22.39 10.42
CA GLU A 279 0.80 21.02 10.23
C GLU A 279 1.85 20.06 10.78
N LEU A 280 1.46 19.26 11.78
CA LEU A 280 2.34 18.24 12.35
C LEU A 280 2.30 17.04 11.39
N SER A 281 3.30 16.96 10.53
CA SER A 281 3.37 15.97 9.47
C SER A 281 3.38 14.54 10.03
N GLY A 282 2.30 13.82 9.81
CA GLY A 282 2.12 12.43 10.17
C GLY A 282 0.68 12.01 9.95
N PHE A 283 0.27 11.78 8.70
CA PHE A 283 -0.94 10.99 8.44
C PHE A 283 -0.69 9.60 9.01
N LEU A 284 -1.16 9.36 10.24
CA LEU A 284 -1.19 8.01 10.77
C LEU A 284 -2.34 7.30 10.07
N PRO A 285 -2.09 6.22 9.29
CA PRO A 285 -3.20 5.42 8.76
C PRO A 285 -3.97 4.84 9.94
N ILE A 286 -5.24 5.25 10.08
CA ILE A 286 -6.11 4.73 11.14
C ILE A 286 -6.66 3.36 10.71
N LYS A 287 -6.73 2.48 11.71
CA LYS A 287 -6.99 1.05 11.57
C LYS A 287 -8.35 0.75 10.94
N VAL A 288 -8.32 -0.22 10.04
CA VAL A 288 -9.47 -0.94 9.48
C VAL A 288 -10.31 -1.49 10.64
N ARG A 289 -11.52 -0.96 10.85
CA ARG A 289 -12.53 -1.57 11.74
C ARG A 289 -13.24 -2.66 10.94
N ALA A 290 -12.79 -3.91 11.07
CA ALA A 290 -13.46 -5.05 10.46
C ALA A 290 -14.52 -5.61 11.43
N GLU A 291 -15.80 -5.54 11.05
CA GLU A 291 -16.85 -6.38 11.67
C GLU A 291 -16.92 -7.71 10.92
N PHE A 292 -16.78 -8.82 11.64
CA PHE A 292 -16.79 -10.17 11.10
C PHE A 292 -18.22 -10.59 10.75
N ASP A 293 -18.47 -10.92 9.47
CA ASP A 293 -19.59 -11.77 9.08
C ASP A 293 -19.02 -13.05 8.47
N ALA A 294 -19.30 -14.18 9.11
CA ALA A 294 -18.56 -15.42 8.95
C ALA A 294 -19.36 -16.43 8.11
N GLU A 295 -19.54 -16.17 6.81
CA GLU A 295 -20.04 -17.20 5.91
C GLU A 295 -19.79 -16.92 4.41
N VAL A 296 -18.56 -17.11 3.89
CA VAL A 296 -18.37 -17.24 2.42
C VAL A 296 -17.17 -18.16 2.09
N THR A 297 -17.38 -19.11 1.19
CA THR A 297 -16.40 -20.09 0.65
C THR A 297 -15.44 -19.50 -0.40
N SER A 298 -15.06 -18.22 -0.26
CA SER A 298 -14.02 -17.58 -1.06
C SER A 298 -13.05 -16.87 -0.12
N VAL A 299 -11.85 -16.52 -0.58
CA VAL A 299 -10.83 -15.82 0.23
C VAL A 299 -11.53 -14.69 1.01
N PRO A 300 -11.62 -14.76 2.35
CA PRO A 300 -12.40 -13.79 3.11
C PRO A 300 -11.66 -12.46 3.09
N VAL A 301 -12.16 -11.50 2.32
CA VAL A 301 -11.63 -10.15 2.26
C VAL A 301 -12.67 -9.21 2.87
N GLN A 302 -12.31 -8.49 3.93
CA GLN A 302 -13.20 -7.54 4.60
C GLN A 302 -12.66 -6.11 4.45
N SER A 303 -13.49 -5.22 3.90
CA SER A 303 -13.24 -3.78 3.89
C SER A 303 -13.74 -3.19 5.20
N GLY A 304 -12.84 -2.78 6.09
CA GLY A 304 -13.21 -1.86 7.18
C GLY A 304 -13.15 -0.41 6.69
N GLU A 305 -13.79 0.48 7.44
CA GLU A 305 -13.78 1.93 7.17
C GLU A 305 -12.34 2.49 7.19
N LEU A 306 -12.01 3.34 6.21
CA LEU A 306 -10.74 4.06 6.16
C LEU A 306 -10.89 5.38 6.88
N SER A 307 -9.91 5.69 7.72
CA SER A 307 -9.88 6.95 8.48
C SER A 307 -8.52 7.62 8.33
N VAL A 308 -8.56 8.92 8.05
CA VAL A 308 -7.41 9.79 7.88
C VAL A 308 -7.47 10.86 8.95
N THR A 309 -6.40 10.98 9.73
CA THR A 309 -6.27 12.04 10.74
C THR A 309 -5.18 13.02 10.37
N ALA A 310 -5.48 14.30 10.60
CA ALA A 310 -4.54 15.41 10.52
C ALA A 310 -4.42 16.08 11.89
N GLN A 311 -3.22 16.57 12.20
CA GLN A 311 -2.96 17.32 13.42
C GLN A 311 -2.28 18.65 13.06
N VAL A 312 -2.77 19.73 13.67
CA VAL A 312 -2.23 21.07 13.50
C VAL A 312 -1.90 21.68 14.84
N GLN A 313 -0.87 22.50 14.89
CA GLN A 313 -0.61 23.41 16.00
C GLN A 313 -0.89 24.83 15.51
N VAL A 314 -1.75 25.54 16.22
CA VAL A 314 -2.17 26.89 15.86
C VAL A 314 -1.87 27.84 17.00
N VAL A 315 -1.30 28.99 16.65
CA VAL A 315 -1.07 30.10 17.56
C VAL A 315 -2.04 31.22 17.19
N PHE A 316 -2.85 31.64 18.15
CA PHE A 316 -3.78 32.76 18.01
C PHE A 316 -3.29 33.93 18.84
N LYS A 317 -3.48 35.15 18.33
CA LYS A 317 -3.34 36.36 19.13
C LYS A 317 -4.47 36.45 20.15
N ILE A 318 -4.24 37.07 21.30
CA ILE A 318 -5.32 37.47 22.23
C ILE A 318 -5.35 38.99 22.41
N ARG A 319 -6.52 39.52 22.78
CA ARG A 319 -6.78 40.94 23.02
C ARG A 319 -7.51 41.16 24.34
#